data_AF-A0A2Z2GTX9-F1
#
_entry.id   AF-A0A2Z2GTX9-F1
#
_cell.length_a   1.000
_cell.length_b   1.000
_cell.length_c   1.000
_cell.angle_alpha   90.00
_cell.angle_beta   90.00
_cell.angle_gamma   90.00
#
_symmetry.space_group_name_H-M   'P 1'
#
loop_
_entity.id
_entity.type
_entity.pdbx_description
1 polymer ?
#
loop_
_entity_poly.entity_id
_entity_poly.type
_entity_poly.pdbx_seq_one_letter_code
_entity_poly.pdbx_strand_id
1 'polypeptide(L)'
;ADPEVILYLENPPSRDTLVSLIYRMGIAPRELLRKKGTPYAELGLDDPSLNGDALIDAMIEHPILINRPIVVGPNGTRLCRPSEEVLAVL
;
A
#
# COMPACT_ATOMS: atom_id res chain seq x y z
N ALA A 1 -3.51 -23.55 -4.90
CA ALA A 1 -3.23 -22.65 -6.03
C ALA A 1 -2.09 -21.75 -5.60
N ASP A 2 -1.11 -21.54 -6.46
CA ASP A 2 -0.05 -20.56 -6.19
C ASP A 2 -0.61 -19.13 -6.33
N PRO A 3 -0.14 -18.16 -5.52
CA PRO A 3 -0.59 -16.79 -5.62
C PRO A 3 -0.06 -16.13 -6.89
N GLU A 4 -0.84 -15.23 -7.47
CA GLU A 4 -0.35 -14.31 -8.49
C GLU A 4 0.61 -13.30 -7.85
N VAL A 5 1.81 -13.15 -8.43
CA VAL A 5 2.84 -12.24 -7.91
C VAL A 5 2.96 -11.03 -8.81
N ILE A 6 2.62 -9.85 -8.26
CA ILE A 6 2.70 -8.57 -8.96
C ILE A 6 3.93 -7.79 -8.47
N LEU A 7 4.87 -7.51 -9.39
CA LEU A 7 6.01 -6.64 -9.15
C LEU A 7 5.56 -5.17 -9.19
N TYR A 8 4.98 -4.68 -8.08
CA TYR A 8 4.33 -3.36 -8.00
C TYR A 8 5.22 -2.15 -8.33
N LEU A 9 6.55 -2.31 -8.33
CA LEU A 9 7.48 -1.25 -8.77
C LEU A 9 7.56 -1.15 -10.30
N GLU A 10 7.34 -2.26 -11.00
CA GLU A 10 7.35 -2.35 -12.47
C GLU A 10 5.93 -2.20 -13.03
N ASN A 11 4.95 -2.79 -12.33
CA ASN A 11 3.55 -2.81 -12.70
C ASN A 11 2.72 -2.29 -11.52
N PRO A 12 2.76 -0.97 -11.23
CA PRO A 12 2.00 -0.41 -10.12
C PRO A 12 0.49 -0.55 -10.34
N PRO A 13 -0.30 -0.69 -9.25
CA PRO A 13 -1.75 -0.69 -9.36
C PRO A 13 -2.25 0.66 -9.91
N SER A 14 -3.38 0.64 -10.62
CA SER A 14 -4.11 1.87 -10.93
C SER A 14 -4.58 2.57 -9.65
N ARG A 15 -4.90 3.86 -9.75
CA ARG A 15 -5.46 4.63 -8.62
C ARG A 15 -6.68 3.93 -8.01
N ASP A 16 -7.65 3.53 -8.84
CA ASP A 16 -8.87 2.86 -8.38
C ASP A 16 -8.56 1.53 -7.68
N THR A 17 -7.59 0.78 -8.20
CA THR A 17 -7.13 -0.46 -7.56
C THR A 17 -6.49 -0.17 -6.20
N LEU A 18 -5.62 0.84 -6.11
CA LEU A 18 -4.97 1.20 -4.85
C LEU A 18 -5.98 1.69 -3.79
N VAL A 19 -6.94 2.53 -4.19
CA VAL A 19 -8.05 2.99 -3.33
C VAL A 19 -8.86 1.79 -2.83
N SER A 20 -9.21 0.86 -3.72
CA SER A 20 -9.94 -0.36 -3.37
C SER A 20 -9.16 -1.24 -2.39
N LEU A 21 -7.85 -1.41 -2.60
CA LEU A 21 -7.00 -2.18 -1.69
C LEU A 21 -6.93 -1.53 -0.30
N ILE A 22 -6.74 -0.21 -0.21
CA ILE A 22 -6.73 0.52 1.06
C ILE A 22 -8.05 0.33 1.80
N TYR A 23 -9.17 0.50 1.09
CA TYR A 23 -10.50 0.29 1.65
C TYR A 23 -10.69 -1.14 2.18
N ARG A 24 -10.30 -2.16 1.40
CA ARG A 24 -10.40 -3.57 1.79
C ARG A 24 -9.49 -3.96 2.96
N MET A 25 -8.36 -3.29 3.12
CA MET A 25 -7.48 -3.47 4.28
C MET A 25 -8.03 -2.82 5.56
N GLY A 26 -8.95 -1.86 5.44
CA GLY A 26 -9.51 -1.13 6.58
C GLY A 26 -8.49 -0.21 7.27
N ILE A 27 -7.49 0.28 6.54
CA ILE A 27 -6.44 1.19 7.05
C ILE A 27 -6.55 2.57 6.40
N ALA A 28 -5.98 3.59 7.03
CA ALA A 28 -5.82 4.89 6.40
C ALA A 28 -4.70 4.85 5.34
N PRO A 29 -4.77 5.67 4.26
CA PRO A 29 -3.70 5.76 3.26
C PRO A 29 -2.32 6.04 3.87
N ARG A 30 -2.27 6.81 4.97
CA ARG A 30 -1.04 7.15 5.68
C ARG A 30 -0.37 5.93 6.33
N GLU A 31 -1.14 4.93 6.73
CA GLU A 31 -0.61 3.68 7.29
C GLU A 31 0.05 2.79 6.21
N LEU A 32 -0.36 2.97 4.95
CA LEU A 32 0.23 2.27 3.82
C LEU A 32 1.57 2.87 3.36
N LEU A 33 1.93 4.08 3.81
CA LEU A 33 3.16 4.73 3.37
C LEU A 33 4.40 4.04 3.96
N ARG A 34 5.31 3.67 3.06
CA ARG A 34 6.64 3.22 3.40
C ARG A 34 7.52 4.44 3.64
N LYS A 35 8.08 4.57 4.85
CA LYS A 35 8.98 5.67 5.22
C LYS A 35 10.43 5.39 4.83
N LYS A 36 10.96 4.23 5.21
CA LYS A 36 12.39 3.90 5.08
C LYS A 36 12.78 3.57 3.64
N GLY A 37 13.82 4.25 3.14
CA GLY A 37 14.38 4.02 1.79
C GLY A 37 13.46 4.47 0.68
N THR A 38 12.78 5.60 0.88
CA THR A 38 11.80 6.20 -0.04
C THR A 38 11.92 7.73 0.03
N PRO A 39 11.38 8.48 -0.94
CA PRO A 39 11.37 9.95 -0.89
C PRO A 39 10.34 10.52 0.10
N TYR A 40 9.82 9.74 1.05
CA TYR A 40 8.76 10.16 1.99
C TYR A 40 9.05 11.49 2.70
N ALA A 41 10.28 11.68 3.20
CA ALA A 41 10.68 12.90 3.89
C ALA A 41 10.98 14.06 2.92
N GLU A 42 11.56 13.77 1.77
CA GLU A 42 11.88 14.76 0.72
C GLU A 42 10.61 15.39 0.13
N LEU A 43 9.54 14.59 0.04
CA LEU A 43 8.21 15.01 -0.42
C LEU A 43 7.33 15.60 0.68
N GLY A 44 7.81 15.70 1.93
CA GLY A 44 7.05 16.27 3.05
C GLY A 44 5.78 15.48 3.42
N LEU A 45 5.77 14.15 3.19
CA LEU A 45 4.58 13.32 3.42
C LEU A 45 4.30 13.07 4.91
N ASP A 46 5.16 13.56 5.81
CA ASP A 46 4.91 13.64 7.25
C ASP A 46 3.95 14.76 7.64
N ASP A 47 3.68 15.73 6.77
CA ASP A 47 2.74 16.82 7.06
C ASP A 47 1.34 16.25 7.40
N PRO A 48 0.83 16.46 8.63
CA PRO A 48 -0.47 15.98 9.05
C PRO A 48 -1.64 16.69 8.34
N SER A 49 -1.41 17.80 7.66
CA SER A 49 -2.42 18.52 6.88
C SER A 49 -2.79 17.81 5.57
N LEU A 50 -1.91 16.93 5.06
CA LEU A 50 -2.16 16.17 3.84
C LEU A 50 -3.30 15.17 4.04
N ASN A 51 -4.30 15.25 3.16
CA ASN A 51 -5.43 14.35 3.13
C ASN A 51 -5.09 13.01 2.47
N GLY A 52 -6.02 12.05 2.56
CA GLY A 52 -5.82 10.71 2.01
C GLY A 52 -5.55 10.70 0.50
N ASP A 53 -6.24 11.56 -0.26
CA ASP A 53 -6.08 11.65 -1.72
C ASP A 53 -4.68 12.09 -2.13
N ALA A 54 -4.12 13.11 -1.47
CA ALA A 54 -2.75 13.57 -1.74
C ALA A 54 -1.70 12.49 -1.45
N LEU A 55 -1.92 11.66 -0.43
CA LEU A 55 -1.04 10.53 -0.13
C LEU A 55 -1.16 9.42 -1.19
N ILE A 56 -2.37 9.20 -1.71
CA ILE A 56 -2.62 8.25 -2.80
C ILE A 56 -1.98 8.75 -4.09
N ASP A 57 -2.08 10.05 -4.41
CA ASP A 57 -1.40 10.68 -5.53
C ASP A 57 0.11 10.42 -5.48
N ALA A 58 0.73 10.67 -4.32
CA ALA A 58 2.15 10.42 -4.12
C ALA A 58 2.49 8.92 -4.31
N MET A 59 1.66 7.99 -3.84
CA MET A 59 1.88 6.55 -4.03
C MET A 59 1.77 6.11 -5.49
N ILE A 60 0.91 6.77 -6.30
CA ILE A 60 0.80 6.50 -7.73
C ILE A 60 1.98 7.07 -8.50
N GLU A 61 2.42 8.28 -8.17
CA GLU A 61 3.59 8.92 -8.79
C GLU A 61 4.90 8.22 -8.40
N HIS A 62 4.99 7.73 -7.15
CA HIS A 62 6.14 7.04 -6.61
C HIS A 62 5.74 5.69 -5.99
N PRO A 63 5.57 4.61 -6.78
CA PRO A 63 5.16 3.30 -6.28
C PRO A 63 6.02 2.76 -5.14
N ILE A 64 7.29 3.19 -5.03
CA ILE A 64 8.18 2.85 -3.92
C ILE A 64 7.66 3.26 -2.53
N LEU A 65 6.75 4.23 -2.47
CA LEU A 65 6.06 4.66 -1.26
C LEU A 65 5.00 3.65 -0.79
N ILE A 66 4.57 2.71 -1.62
CA ILE A 66 3.62 1.66 -1.22
C ILE A 66 4.36 0.63 -0.36
N ASN A 67 3.91 0.46 0.88
CA ASN A 67 4.47 -0.53 1.79
C ASN A 67 4.10 -1.96 1.36
N ARG A 68 4.97 -2.92 1.66
CA ARG A 68 4.90 -4.29 1.13
C ARG A 68 5.14 -5.36 2.20
N PRO A 69 4.63 -6.59 2.01
CA PRO A 69 3.71 -7.00 0.93
C PRO A 69 2.24 -6.69 1.25
N ILE A 70 1.47 -6.34 0.21
CA ILE A 70 0.00 -6.38 0.25
C ILE A 70 -0.42 -7.74 -0.28
N VAL A 71 -1.25 -8.47 0.46
CA VAL A 71 -1.77 -9.79 0.04
C VAL A 71 -3.28 -9.73 -0.05
N VAL A 72 -3.82 -10.21 -1.17
CA VAL A 72 -5.24 -10.39 -1.42
C VAL A 72 -5.54 -11.89 -1.40
N GLY A 73 -6.44 -12.32 -0.53
CA GLY A 73 -6.88 -13.70 -0.43
C GLY A 73 -8.40 -13.81 -0.27
N PRO A 74 -8.94 -15.03 -0.18
CA PRO A 74 -10.38 -15.26 -0.09
C PRO A 74 -11.00 -14.66 1.18
N ASN A 75 -10.22 -14.58 2.27
CA ASN A 75 -10.68 -14.08 3.57
C ASN A 75 -10.41 -12.57 3.78
N GLY A 76 -9.79 -11.88 2.81
CA GLY A 76 -9.63 -10.44 2.89
C GLY A 76 -8.40 -9.89 2.17
N THR A 77 -8.00 -8.68 2.53
CA THR A 77 -6.79 -8.03 2.03
C THR A 77 -6.04 -7.42 3.20
N ARG A 78 -4.73 -7.61 3.27
CA ARG A 78 -3.89 -7.07 4.35
C ARG A 78 -2.53 -6.62 3.86
N LEU A 79 -1.99 -5.59 4.53
CA LEU A 79 -0.57 -5.29 4.54
C LEU A 79 0.08 -6.26 5.53
N CYS A 80 0.74 -7.31 5.03
CA CYS A 80 1.24 -8.40 5.87
C CYS A 80 2.59 -8.02 6.51
N ARG A 81 2.52 -7.15 7.52
CA ARG A 81 3.64 -6.73 8.36
C ARG A 81 3.22 -6.83 9.83
N PRO A 82 3.61 -7.88 10.56
CA PRO A 82 4.61 -8.88 10.19
C PRO A 82 4.10 -9.93 9.18
N SER A 83 4.99 -10.76 8.65
CA SER A 83 4.67 -11.73 7.59
C SER A 83 3.54 -12.69 7.95
N GLU A 84 3.38 -13.02 9.23
CA GLU A 84 2.39 -13.97 9.73
C GLU A 84 0.94 -13.49 9.53
N GLU A 85 0.72 -12.18 9.36
CA GLU A 85 -0.58 -11.59 9.01
C GLU A 85 -1.18 -12.16 7.71
N VAL A 86 -0.35 -12.79 6.87
CA VAL A 86 -0.84 -13.52 5.68
C VAL A 86 -1.84 -14.61 6.03
N LEU A 87 -1.69 -15.26 7.19
CA LEU A 87 -2.58 -16.34 7.63
C LEU A 87 -4.03 -15.87 7.83
N ALA A 88 -4.23 -14.58 8.09
CA ALA A 88 -5.56 -14.00 8.27
C ALA A 88 -6.30 -13.74 6.94
N VAL A 89 -5.63 -13.86 5.79
CA VAL A 89 -6.23 -13.64 4.46
C VAL A 89 -6.32 -14.90 3.61
N LEU A 90 -5.65 -15.99 4.01
CA LEU A 90 -5.71 -17.31 3.35
C LEU A 90 -7.08 -17.96 3.45
#